data_AF-A0A5B9QUJ1-F1
#
_entry.id   AF-A0A5B9QUJ1-F1
#
_cell.length_a   1.000
_cell.length_b   1.000
_cell.length_c   1.000
_cell.angle_alpha   90.00
_cell.angle_beta   90.00
_cell.angle_gamma   90.00
#
_symmetry.space_group_name_H-M   'P 1'
#
loop_
_entity.id
_entity.type
_entity.pdbx_description
1 polymer ?
#
loop_
_entity_poly.entity_id
_entity_poly.type
_entity_poly.pdbx_seq_one_letter_code
_entity_poly.pdbx_strand_id
1 'polypeptide(L)' 'MKSTSHHDERIAKMTFASVYPHYLAKVEKKGRTREELHQVIEWLTGFGEAKLKN' A
#
# COMPACT_ATOMS: atom_id res chain seq x y z
N MET A 1 12.64 15.97 10.93
CA MET A 1 12.46 14.50 11.04
C MET A 1 13.82 13.84 10.82
N LYS A 2 14.34 13.06 11.76
CA LYS A 2 15.59 12.29 11.56
C LYS A 2 15.22 11.03 10.75
N SER A 3 15.50 11.01 9.45
CA SER A 3 15.54 9.73 8.73
C SER A 3 16.78 8.98 9.22
N THR A 4 16.59 7.78 9.73
CA THR A 4 17.67 6.83 9.95
C THR A 4 17.71 5.94 8.71
N SER A 5 18.80 5.98 7.94
CA SER A 5 18.85 5.27 6.64
C SER A 5 18.55 3.76 6.76
N HIS A 6 18.86 3.17 7.91
CA HIS A 6 18.54 1.80 8.26
C HIS A 6 17.02 1.49 8.30
N HIS A 7 16.17 2.47 8.67
CA HIS A 7 14.72 2.29 8.66
C HIS A 7 14.19 2.25 7.22
N ASP A 8 14.66 3.15 6.37
CA ASP A 8 14.25 3.25 4.97
C ASP A 8 14.68 2.00 4.18
N GLU A 9 15.89 1.49 4.40
CA GLU A 9 16.36 0.25 3.80
C GLU A 9 15.51 -0.97 4.17
N ARG A 10 15.04 -1.04 5.41
CA ARG A 10 14.17 -2.14 5.85
C ARG A 10 12.82 -2.09 5.15
N ILE A 11 12.23 -0.89 5.01
CA ILE A 11 10.96 -0.69 4.31
C ILE A 11 11.11 -1.00 2.82
N ALA A 12 12.22 -0.58 2.19
CA ALA A 12 12.49 -0.88 0.78
C ALA A 12 12.58 -2.38 0.47
N LYS A 13 12.97 -3.21 1.45
CA LYS A 13 13.05 -4.67 1.31
C LYS A 13 11.73 -5.40 1.60
N MET A 14 10.70 -4.72 2.12
CA MET A 14 9.42 -5.35 2.43
C MET A 14 8.62 -5.64 1.16
N THR A 15 7.97 -6.80 1.12
CA THR A 15 7.07 -7.14 0.02
C THR A 15 5.74 -6.41 0.21
N PHE A 16 5.19 -5.89 -0.88
CA PHE A 16 3.87 -5.23 -0.86
C PHE A 16 2.78 -6.12 -0.24
N ALA A 17 2.81 -7.42 -0.53
CA ALA A 17 1.87 -8.41 0.01
C ALA A 17 1.85 -8.45 1.56
N SER A 18 2.99 -8.21 2.22
CA SER A 18 3.04 -8.16 3.70
C SER A 18 2.42 -6.89 4.29
N VAL A 19 2.41 -5.79 3.53
CA VAL A 19 1.93 -4.47 4.01
C VAL A 19 0.47 -4.23 3.62
N TYR A 20 0.03 -4.78 2.49
CA TYR A 20 -1.31 -4.55 1.93
C TYR A 20 -2.47 -4.86 2.90
N PRO A 21 -2.49 -5.99 3.66
CA PRO A 21 -3.56 -6.26 4.62
C PRO A 21 -3.72 -5.18 5.68
N HIS A 22 -2.61 -4.56 6.10
CA HIS A 22 -2.63 -3.48 7.09
C HIS A 22 -3.20 -2.18 6.52
N TYR A 23 -2.98 -1.89 5.23
CA TYR A 23 -3.63 -0.76 4.57
C TYR A 23 -5.13 -0.97 4.45
N LEU A 24 -5.55 -2.16 4.02
CA LEU A 24 -6.97 -2.49 3.90
C LEU A 24 -7.70 -2.34 5.24
N ALA A 25 -7.18 -2.95 6.31
CA ALA A 25 -7.77 -2.85 7.64
C ALA A 25 -7.86 -1.38 8.15
N LYS A 26 -6.87 -0.55 7.80
CA LYS A 26 -6.87 0.88 8.17
C LYS A 26 -7.91 1.68 7.40
N VAL A 27 -8.14 1.34 6.13
CA VAL A 27 -9.14 1.96 5.26
C VAL A 27 -10.54 1.56 5.71
N GLU A 28 -10.76 0.28 5.97
CA GLU A 28 -12.03 -0.25 6.51
C GLU A 28 -12.37 0.36 7.87
N LYS A 29 -11.38 0.49 8.78
CA LYS A 29 -11.56 1.18 10.07
C LYS A 29 -11.99 2.64 9.92
N LYS A 30 -11.70 3.26 8.77
CA LYS A 30 -12.09 4.64 8.45
C LYS A 30 -13.40 4.72 7.64
N GLY A 31 -14.12 3.60 7.50
CA GLY A 31 -15.40 3.55 6.77
C GLY A 31 -15.26 3.65 5.26
N ARG A 32 -14.07 3.37 4.73
CA ARG A 32 -13.75 3.38 3.29
C ARG A 32 -13.66 1.96 2.77
N THR A 33 -13.77 1.80 1.45
CA THR A 33 -13.80 0.47 0.83
C THR A 33 -12.47 0.08 0.20
N ARG A 34 -12.34 -1.21 -0.13
CA ARG A 34 -11.19 -1.76 -0.83
C ARG A 34 -11.03 -1.13 -2.21
N GLU A 35 -12.14 -0.88 -2.89
CA GLU A 35 -12.21 -0.33 -4.24
C GLU A 35 -11.66 1.10 -4.25
N GLU A 36 -12.01 1.93 -3.26
CA GLU A 36 -11.43 3.27 -3.11
C GLU A 36 -9.92 3.22 -2.89
N LEU A 37 -9.43 2.26 -2.09
CA LEU A 37 -8.00 2.06 -1.89
C LEU A 37 -7.31 1.66 -3.21
N HIS A 38 -7.93 0.80 -4.01
CA HIS A 38 -7.40 0.40 -5.32
C HIS A 38 -7.36 1.56 -6.30
N GLN A 39 -8.39 2.39 -6.36
CA GLN A 39 -8.40 3.61 -7.19
C GLN A 39 -7.25 4.56 -6.82
N VAL A 40 -6.98 4.75 -5.53
CA VAL A 40 -5.86 5.58 -5.07
C VAL A 40 -4.52 4.97 -5.44
N ILE A 41 -4.36 3.64 -5.29
CA ILE A 41 -3.13 2.93 -5.70
C ILE A 41 -2.91 3.08 -7.21
N GLU A 42 -3.96 2.92 -8.02
CA GLU A 42 -3.91 3.11 -9.46
C GLU A 42 -3.52 4.55 -9.83
N TRP A 43 -4.11 5.56 -9.18
CA TRP A 43 -3.76 6.96 -9.41
C TRP A 43 -2.29 7.27 -9.06
N LEU A 44 -1.78 6.72 -7.95
CA LEU A 44 -0.43 6.98 -7.47
C LEU A 44 0.66 6.21 -8.23
N THR A 45 0.34 5.04 -8.77
CA THR A 45 1.34 4.12 -9.34
C THR A 45 1.16 3.87 -10.84
N GLY A 46 0.00 4.20 -11.40
CA GLY A 46 -0.41 3.81 -12.76
C GLY A 46 -0.66 2.30 -12.90
N PHE A 47 -0.63 1.53 -11.81
CA PHE A 47 -0.96 0.09 -11.84
C PHE A 47 -2.46 -0.10 -11.63
N GLY A 48 -3.20 -0.26 -12.73
CA GLY A 48 -4.61 -0.64 -12.69
C GLY A 48 -4.82 -2.09 -12.28
N GLU A 49 -6.08 -2.46 -11.99
CA GLU A 49 -6.49 -3.80 -11.53
C GLU A 49 -5.92 -4.96 -12.38
N ALA A 50 -5.67 -4.72 -13.67
CA ALA A 50 -5.08 -5.70 -14.58
C ALA A 50 -3.69 -6.20 -14.16
N LYS A 51 -2.95 -5.46 -13.31
CA LYS A 51 -1.64 -5.87 -12.76
C LYS A 51 -1.68 -6.40 -11.33
N LEU A 52 -2.81 -6.29 -10.63
CA LEU A 52 -2.96 -6.70 -9.22
C LEU A 52 -3.44 -8.16 -9.06
N LYS A 53 -3.75 -8.85 -10.17
CA LYS A 53 -4.00 -10.29 -10.18
C LYS A 53 -2.72 -11.04 -10.56
N ASN A 54 -1.86 -11.31 -9.58
CA ASN A 54 -0.80 -12.31 -9.66
C ASN A 54 -0.69 -13.03 -8.32
#